data_AF-A0A6C0KXR0-F1
#
_entry.id   AF-A0A6C0KXR0-F1
#
_cell.length_a   1.000
_cell.length_b   1.000
_cell.length_c   1.000
_cell.angle_alpha   90.00
_cell.angle_beta   90.00
_cell.angle_gamma   90.00
#
_symmetry.space_group_name_H-M   'P 1'
#
loop_
_entity.id
_entity.type
_entity.pdbx_description
1 polymer ?
#
loop_
_entity_poly.entity_id
_entity_poly.type
_entity_poly.pdbx_seq_one_letter_code
_entity_poly.pdbx_strand_id
1 'polypeptide(L)'
;MYLYLLFFLVLVVGVGVYFQTYPQMPKRYENFANPATAPNEPSCVHRSADAQILMSLFKPCPDVLPSEDATDRVELALILNKLTCLDADVSNNGVDGYNTLKLPYNTSHDAEPLTNFVGRCLNNGTRSRDLEIVIDRFEKRGAALIKNLCKRKDLDIKEPLYHFGEVIKTTMNSLTTNCLTQHASLDKPFGPRDPGFSVPYSVDRLATY
;
A
#
# COMPACT_ATOMS: atom_id res chain seq x y z
N MET A 1 67.46 11.55 -10.07
CA MET A 1 66.33 11.84 -9.16
C MET A 1 65.04 12.16 -9.93
N TYR A 2 65.04 13.08 -10.90
CA TYR A 2 63.85 13.43 -11.68
C TYR A 2 63.21 12.30 -12.50
N LEU A 3 64.00 11.34 -13.00
CA LEU A 3 63.47 10.22 -13.79
C LEU A 3 62.56 9.29 -12.97
N TYR A 4 62.90 9.04 -11.71
CA TYR A 4 62.09 8.23 -10.80
C TYR A 4 60.78 8.92 -10.41
N LEU A 5 60.81 10.24 -10.30
CA LEU A 5 59.65 11.06 -9.94
C LEU A 5 58.63 11.09 -11.09
N LEU A 6 59.11 11.20 -12.34
CA LEU A 6 58.27 11.09 -13.54
C LEU A 6 57.64 9.70 -13.67
N PHE A 7 58.41 8.64 -13.44
CA PHE A 7 57.88 7.27 -13.49
C PHE A 7 56.76 7.04 -12.46
N PHE A 8 56.96 7.54 -11.24
CA PHE A 8 55.95 7.45 -10.18
C PHE A 8 54.67 8.21 -10.54
N LEU A 9 54.80 9.39 -11.14
CA LEU A 9 53.65 10.20 -11.59
C LEU A 9 52.85 9.49 -12.67
N VAL A 10 53.52 8.90 -13.67
CA VAL A 10 52.86 8.13 -14.73
C VAL A 10 52.14 6.92 -14.17
N LEU A 11 52.73 6.24 -13.18
CA LEU A 11 52.13 5.06 -12.55
C LEU A 11 50.88 5.43 -11.75
N VAL A 12 50.94 6.51 -10.97
CA VAL A 12 49.78 7.01 -10.20
C VAL A 12 48.63 7.43 -11.13
N VAL A 13 48.94 8.15 -12.22
CA VAL A 13 47.92 8.55 -13.20
C VAL A 13 47.35 7.32 -13.93
N GLY A 14 48.19 6.38 -14.32
CA GLY A 14 47.76 5.13 -14.98
C GLY A 14 46.83 4.30 -14.11
N VAL A 15 47.15 4.17 -12.81
CA VAL A 15 46.28 3.48 -11.84
C VAL A 15 44.96 4.22 -11.64
N GLY A 16 44.99 5.56 -11.53
CA GLY A 16 43.78 6.37 -11.40
C GLY A 16 42.82 6.22 -12.58
N VAL A 17 43.34 6.26 -13.81
CA VAL A 17 42.54 6.05 -15.02
C VAL A 17 42.00 4.63 -15.08
N TYR A 18 42.80 3.63 -14.72
CA TYR A 18 42.38 2.22 -14.70
C TYR A 18 41.19 1.99 -13.75
N PHE A 19 41.21 2.57 -12.54
CA PHE A 19 40.10 2.49 -11.60
C PHE A 19 38.85 3.27 -12.04
N GLN A 20 39.00 4.38 -12.78
CA GLN A 20 37.85 5.08 -13.37
C GLN A 20 37.18 4.29 -14.50
N THR A 21 37.96 3.57 -15.29
CA THR A 21 37.44 2.78 -16.42
C THR A 21 36.92 1.40 -16.03
N TYR A 22 37.15 0.95 -14.80
CA TYR A 22 36.58 -0.30 -14.31
C TYR A 22 35.05 -0.18 -14.32
N PRO A 23 34.33 -1.09 -14.99
CA PRO A 23 32.87 -1.06 -14.98
C PRO A 23 32.42 -1.21 -13.53
N GLN A 24 31.84 -0.14 -12.98
CA GLN A 24 31.16 -0.23 -11.70
C GLN A 24 30.11 -1.33 -11.85
N MET A 25 30.24 -2.39 -11.04
CA MET A 25 29.26 -3.46 -11.07
C MET A 25 27.88 -2.84 -10.89
N PRO A 26 26.88 -3.19 -11.72
CA PRO A 26 25.53 -2.69 -11.50
C PRO A 26 25.16 -3.05 -10.07
N LYS A 27 24.69 -2.06 -9.29
CA LYS A 27 24.25 -2.28 -7.91
C LYS A 27 23.23 -3.41 -7.94
N ARG A 28 23.65 -4.61 -7.51
CA ARG A 28 22.73 -5.73 -7.34
C ARG A 28 21.92 -5.40 -6.11
N TYR A 29 20.69 -4.93 -6.33
CA TYR A 29 19.69 -4.89 -5.28
C TYR A 29 19.33 -6.34 -4.98
N GLU A 30 19.75 -6.81 -3.81
CA GLU A 30 19.19 -8.02 -3.24
C GLU A 30 17.71 -7.71 -2.95
N ASN A 31 16.79 -8.38 -3.66
CA ASN A 31 15.34 -8.23 -3.50
C ASN A 31 14.82 -8.68 -2.12
N PHE A 32 15.70 -8.84 -1.13
CA PHE A 32 15.42 -9.20 0.25
C PHE A 32 15.28 -7.99 1.17
N ALA A 33 15.68 -6.80 0.71
CA ALA A 33 15.38 -5.54 1.37
C ALA A 33 14.56 -4.68 0.41
N ASN A 34 13.34 -4.33 0.81
CA ASN A 34 12.64 -3.20 0.21
C ASN A 34 13.63 -2.03 0.16
N PRO A 35 13.93 -1.45 -1.00
CA PRO A 35 14.95 -0.43 -1.09
C PRO A 35 14.54 0.77 -0.23
N ALA A 36 15.49 1.29 0.56
CA ALA A 36 15.31 2.53 1.34
C ALA A 36 15.03 3.74 0.43
N THR A 37 15.24 3.60 -0.88
CA THR A 37 14.73 4.47 -1.93
C THR A 37 13.61 3.73 -2.64
N ALA A 38 12.35 4.10 -2.36
CA ALA A 38 11.19 3.46 -2.95
C ALA A 38 11.34 3.42 -4.49
N PRO A 39 11.11 2.28 -5.17
CA PRO A 39 10.81 2.33 -6.61
C PRO A 39 9.66 3.33 -6.80
N ASN A 40 9.62 4.04 -7.94
CA ASN A 40 8.57 5.04 -8.23
C ASN A 40 7.21 4.52 -7.73
N GLU A 41 6.72 5.13 -6.66
CA GLU A 41 5.49 4.71 -6.01
C GLU A 41 4.38 4.84 -7.06
N PRO A 42 3.57 3.80 -7.30
CA PRO A 42 2.50 3.89 -8.29
C PRO A 42 1.52 4.96 -7.82
N SER A 43 1.26 5.99 -8.64
CA SER A 43 0.26 7.00 -8.33
C SER A 43 -1.11 6.52 -8.80
N CYS A 44 -1.76 5.68 -7.98
CA CYS A 44 -3.12 5.21 -8.25
C CYS A 44 -4.17 6.29 -7.96
N VAL A 45 -3.77 7.37 -7.28
CA VAL A 45 -4.66 8.50 -6.93
C VAL A 45 -5.35 9.10 -8.15
N HIS A 46 -4.69 9.07 -9.33
CA HIS A 46 -5.28 9.56 -10.59
C HIS A 46 -6.52 8.78 -11.05
N ARG A 47 -6.82 7.62 -10.47
CA ARG A 47 -8.02 6.83 -10.79
C ARG A 47 -9.28 7.37 -10.13
N SER A 48 -9.16 8.09 -9.02
CA SER A 48 -10.30 8.66 -8.29
C SER A 48 -10.31 10.18 -8.45
N ALA A 49 -11.43 10.72 -8.95
CA ALA A 49 -11.63 12.16 -9.04
C ALA A 49 -11.65 12.79 -7.64
N ASP A 50 -12.35 12.17 -6.68
CA ASP A 50 -12.43 12.66 -5.29
C ASP A 50 -11.07 12.67 -4.59
N ALA A 51 -10.23 11.65 -4.82
CA ALA A 51 -8.88 11.63 -4.27
C ALA A 51 -8.01 12.75 -4.85
N GLN A 52 -8.14 13.06 -6.14
CA GLN A 52 -7.45 14.18 -6.79
C GLN A 52 -7.92 15.53 -6.26
N ILE A 53 -9.23 15.71 -6.08
CA ILE A 53 -9.81 16.92 -5.49
C ILE A 53 -9.26 17.10 -4.06
N LEU A 54 -9.28 16.04 -3.25
CA LEU A 54 -8.76 16.08 -1.89
C LEU A 54 -7.27 16.42 -1.83
N MET A 55 -6.44 15.88 -2.71
CA MET A 55 -5.03 16.26 -2.81
C MET A 55 -4.85 17.72 -3.25
N SER A 56 -5.73 18.24 -4.11
CA SER A 56 -5.67 19.64 -4.56
C SER A 56 -5.99 20.65 -3.44
N LEU A 57 -6.83 20.26 -2.47
CA LEU A 57 -7.14 21.05 -1.28
C LEU A 57 -5.92 21.15 -0.34
N PHE A 58 -5.10 20.10 -0.29
CA PHE A 58 -3.91 20.03 0.55
C PHE A 58 -2.60 20.14 -0.24
N LYS A 59 -2.45 21.21 -1.05
CA LYS A 59 -1.21 21.52 -1.80
C LYS A 59 0.04 21.37 -0.93
N PRO A 60 1.18 20.88 -1.46
CA PRO A 60 2.42 20.71 -0.69
C PRO A 60 2.90 22.03 -0.09
N CYS A 61 3.46 21.97 1.13
CA CYS A 61 4.09 23.14 1.73
C CYS A 61 5.39 23.46 0.98
N PRO A 62 5.68 24.74 0.72
CA PRO A 62 6.96 25.16 0.13
C PRO A 62 8.12 25.06 1.12
N ASP A 63 7.84 24.91 2.42
CA ASP A 63 8.86 24.91 3.46
C ASP A 63 9.73 23.64 3.41
N VAL A 64 11.04 23.85 3.43
CA VAL A 64 12.07 22.81 3.35
C VAL A 64 12.21 22.00 4.65
N LEU A 65 11.68 22.54 5.76
CA LEU A 65 11.77 21.92 7.08
C LEU A 65 10.61 20.94 7.30
N PRO A 66 10.87 19.74 7.86
CA PRO A 66 9.82 18.80 8.20
C PRO A 66 8.92 19.40 9.28
N SER A 67 7.68 19.72 8.90
CA SER A 67 6.63 20.18 9.81
C SER A 67 5.61 19.08 10.04
N GLU A 68 4.90 19.12 11.16
CA GLU A 68 3.80 18.16 11.44
C GLU A 68 2.70 18.20 10.37
N ASP A 69 2.56 19.33 9.68
CA ASP A 69 1.62 19.50 8.57
C ASP A 69 2.13 18.79 7.31
N ALA A 70 3.43 18.89 7.03
CA ALA A 70 4.05 18.13 5.95
C ALA A 70 3.94 16.61 6.19
N THR A 71 4.14 16.13 7.42
CA THR A 71 4.02 14.70 7.74
C THR A 71 2.59 14.21 7.58
N ASP A 72 1.59 14.95 8.07
CA ASP A 72 0.19 14.54 7.99
C ASP A 72 -0.33 14.54 6.55
N ARG A 73 0.16 15.46 5.70
CA ARG A 73 -0.15 15.47 4.26
C ARG A 73 0.47 14.29 3.53
N VAL A 74 1.73 13.96 3.83
CA VAL A 74 2.41 12.80 3.23
C VAL A 74 1.69 11.51 3.62
N GLU A 75 1.28 11.39 4.89
CA GLU A 75 0.52 10.22 5.33
C GLU A 75 -0.87 10.16 4.69
N LEU A 76 -1.58 11.29 4.58
CA LEU A 76 -2.87 11.34 3.91
C LEU A 76 -2.74 10.94 2.42
N ALA A 77 -1.74 11.45 1.72
CA ALA A 77 -1.45 11.08 0.33
C ALA A 77 -1.17 9.58 0.20
N LEU A 78 -0.39 9.01 1.13
CA LEU A 78 -0.12 7.58 1.17
C LEU A 78 -1.40 6.75 1.40
N ILE A 79 -2.29 7.17 2.30
CA ILE A 79 -3.57 6.49 2.53
C ILE A 79 -4.46 6.53 1.27
N LEU A 80 -4.55 7.69 0.61
CA LEU A 80 -5.30 7.80 -0.65
C LEU A 80 -4.72 6.92 -1.73
N ASN A 81 -3.39 6.86 -1.83
CA ASN A 81 -2.72 6.01 -2.80
C ASN A 81 -2.98 4.52 -2.52
N LYS A 82 -2.93 4.13 -1.24
CA LYS A 82 -3.29 2.78 -0.79
C LYS A 82 -4.71 2.38 -1.15
N LEU A 83 -5.70 3.22 -0.84
CA LEU A 83 -7.11 2.95 -1.14
C LEU A 83 -7.38 2.84 -2.64
N THR A 84 -6.78 3.74 -3.44
CA THR A 84 -6.97 3.77 -4.89
C THR A 84 -6.20 2.65 -5.61
N CYS A 85 -5.02 2.25 -5.13
CA CYS A 85 -4.32 1.08 -5.67
C CYS A 85 -5.02 -0.22 -5.26
N LEU A 86 -5.56 -0.29 -4.04
CA LEU A 86 -6.34 -1.43 -3.59
C LEU A 86 -7.58 -1.63 -4.49
N ASP A 87 -8.31 -0.55 -4.76
CA ASP A 87 -9.41 -0.53 -5.72
C ASP A 87 -8.95 -0.95 -7.13
N ALA A 88 -7.83 -0.41 -7.62
CA ALA A 88 -7.29 -0.76 -8.94
C ALA A 88 -6.96 -2.25 -9.08
N ASP A 89 -6.27 -2.83 -8.10
CA ASP A 89 -5.81 -4.22 -8.17
C ASP A 89 -6.98 -5.21 -8.08
N VAL A 90 -7.96 -4.89 -7.24
CA VAL A 90 -9.16 -5.70 -7.05
C VAL A 90 -10.12 -5.57 -8.24
N SER A 91 -10.34 -4.37 -8.77
CA SER A 91 -11.18 -4.14 -9.95
C SER A 91 -10.60 -4.77 -11.23
N ASN A 92 -9.28 -4.81 -11.36
CA ASN A 92 -8.58 -5.37 -12.53
C ASN A 92 -8.19 -6.86 -12.36
N ASN A 93 -8.53 -7.52 -11.25
CA ASN A 93 -8.10 -8.88 -10.94
C ASN A 93 -6.57 -9.11 -11.09
N GLY A 94 -5.75 -8.08 -10.83
CA GLY A 94 -4.28 -8.18 -10.89
C GLY A 94 -3.67 -8.45 -12.27
N VAL A 95 -4.38 -8.22 -13.38
CA VAL A 95 -3.91 -8.54 -14.76
C VAL A 95 -2.59 -7.85 -15.13
N ASP A 96 -2.38 -6.61 -14.69
CA ASP A 96 -1.14 -5.83 -14.92
C ASP A 96 -0.12 -5.95 -13.77
N GLY A 97 -0.30 -6.94 -12.89
CA GLY A 97 0.42 -7.05 -11.62
C GLY A 97 -0.16 -6.12 -10.54
N TYR A 98 0.24 -6.37 -9.29
CA TYR A 98 -0.30 -5.65 -8.14
C TYR A 98 0.39 -4.29 -7.96
N ASN A 99 -0.35 -3.21 -8.12
CA ASN A 99 0.10 -1.86 -7.74
C ASN A 99 0.40 -1.78 -6.25
N THR A 100 -0.35 -2.51 -5.40
CA THR A 100 -0.11 -2.56 -3.96
C THR A 100 1.25 -3.18 -3.60
N LEU A 101 1.89 -3.94 -4.50
CA LEU A 101 3.20 -4.56 -4.25
C LEU A 101 4.31 -3.54 -4.02
N LYS A 102 4.19 -2.38 -4.69
CA LYS A 102 5.18 -1.30 -4.61
C LYS A 102 4.87 -0.32 -3.48
N LEU A 103 3.73 -0.45 -2.81
CA LEU A 103 3.33 0.46 -1.75
C LEU A 103 4.05 0.13 -0.43
N PRO A 104 4.48 1.15 0.31
CA PRO A 104 5.17 0.94 1.57
C PRO A 104 4.20 0.53 2.69
N TYR A 105 4.59 -0.51 3.44
CA TYR A 105 4.00 -0.87 4.73
C TYR A 105 4.58 0.04 5.82
N ASN A 106 4.21 1.32 5.80
CA ASN A 106 4.81 2.35 6.65
C ASN A 106 3.82 2.99 7.63
N THR A 107 2.52 2.71 7.51
CA THR A 107 1.56 3.29 8.44
C THR A 107 1.32 2.33 9.58
N SER A 108 1.30 2.82 10.82
CA SER A 108 1.00 2.01 12.01
C SER A 108 -0.40 1.37 11.98
N HIS A 109 -1.23 1.78 11.03
CA HIS A 109 -2.59 1.30 10.79
C HIS A 109 -2.65 0.10 9.84
N ASP A 110 -1.57 -0.20 9.12
CA ASP A 110 -1.51 -1.39 8.27
C ASP A 110 -1.53 -2.65 9.16
N ALA A 111 -2.51 -3.55 8.97
CA ALA A 111 -2.56 -4.83 9.68
C ALA A 111 -1.69 -5.89 8.99
N GLU A 112 -1.64 -5.82 7.67
CA GLU A 112 -0.89 -6.69 6.77
C GLU A 112 -0.50 -5.90 5.51
N PRO A 113 0.52 -6.32 4.75
CA PRO A 113 0.80 -5.75 3.44
C PRO A 113 -0.44 -5.83 2.54
N LEU A 114 -0.84 -4.72 1.92
CA LEU A 114 -2.05 -4.67 1.09
C LEU A 114 -2.04 -5.69 -0.05
N THR A 115 -0.87 -6.03 -0.57
CA THR A 115 -0.72 -7.08 -1.60
C THR A 115 -1.13 -8.46 -1.10
N ASN A 116 -0.86 -8.79 0.16
CA ASN A 116 -1.30 -10.05 0.74
C ASN A 116 -2.82 -10.06 0.87
N PHE A 117 -3.40 -8.93 1.30
CA PHE A 117 -4.85 -8.76 1.37
C PHE A 117 -5.52 -8.88 -0.01
N VAL A 118 -4.97 -8.23 -1.05
CA VAL A 118 -5.44 -8.36 -2.44
C VAL A 118 -5.33 -9.81 -2.90
N GLY A 119 -4.21 -10.48 -2.65
CA GLY A 119 -4.05 -11.89 -2.99
C GLY A 119 -5.09 -12.78 -2.33
N ARG A 120 -5.43 -12.52 -1.05
CA ARG A 120 -6.54 -13.22 -0.37
C ARG A 120 -7.89 -12.90 -0.99
N CYS A 121 -8.14 -11.63 -1.30
CA CYS A 121 -9.37 -11.15 -1.95
C CYS A 121 -9.62 -11.88 -3.27
N LEU A 122 -8.64 -11.88 -4.18
CA LEU A 122 -8.77 -12.49 -5.50
C LEU A 122 -8.86 -14.03 -5.46
N ASN A 123 -8.40 -14.63 -4.36
CA ASN A 123 -8.54 -16.07 -4.12
C ASN A 123 -9.81 -16.42 -3.31
N ASN A 124 -10.78 -15.50 -3.20
CA ASN A 124 -12.03 -15.68 -2.46
C ASN A 124 -11.83 -16.04 -0.96
N GLY A 125 -10.70 -15.64 -0.38
CA GLY A 125 -10.29 -15.94 1.00
C GLY A 125 -10.59 -14.83 2.01
N THR A 126 -11.37 -13.81 1.63
CA THR A 126 -11.61 -12.62 2.45
C THR A 126 -13.05 -12.59 2.94
N ARG A 127 -13.23 -12.43 4.26
CA ARG A 127 -14.55 -12.32 4.89
C ARG A 127 -14.99 -10.86 4.99
N SER A 128 -16.28 -10.60 5.07
CA SER A 128 -16.83 -9.24 5.24
C SER A 128 -16.21 -8.49 6.42
N ARG A 129 -16.03 -9.17 7.56
CA ARG A 129 -15.35 -8.61 8.74
C ARG A 129 -13.93 -8.13 8.44
N ASP A 130 -13.18 -8.86 7.62
CA ASP A 130 -11.80 -8.49 7.30
C ASP A 130 -11.78 -7.23 6.43
N LEU A 131 -12.72 -7.11 5.48
CA LEU A 131 -12.91 -5.89 4.69
C LEU A 131 -13.22 -4.68 5.58
N GLU A 132 -14.19 -4.84 6.49
CA GLU A 132 -14.60 -3.79 7.42
C GLU A 132 -13.44 -3.34 8.31
N ILE A 133 -12.64 -4.26 8.86
CA ILE A 133 -11.49 -3.93 9.70
C ILE A 133 -10.44 -3.13 8.92
N VAL A 134 -10.14 -3.53 7.68
CA VAL A 134 -9.13 -2.84 6.86
C VAL A 134 -9.61 -1.44 6.51
N ILE A 135 -10.85 -1.29 6.04
CA ILE A 135 -11.42 0.00 5.65
C ILE A 135 -11.61 0.94 6.84
N ASP A 136 -12.12 0.44 7.97
CA ASP A 136 -12.33 1.23 9.20
C ASP A 136 -11.04 1.86 9.72
N ARG A 137 -9.90 1.16 9.61
CA ARG A 137 -8.60 1.71 10.01
C ARG A 137 -8.17 2.87 9.12
N PHE A 138 -8.29 2.72 7.79
CA PHE A 138 -7.97 3.81 6.86
C PHE A 138 -8.92 4.98 7.02
N GLU A 139 -10.22 4.72 7.20
CA GLU A 139 -11.23 5.75 7.40
C GLU A 139 -10.95 6.56 8.68
N LYS A 140 -10.76 5.89 9.82
CA LYS A 140 -10.47 6.57 11.10
C LYS A 140 -9.20 7.40 11.03
N ARG A 141 -8.12 6.88 10.45
CA ARG A 141 -6.86 7.62 10.33
C ARG A 141 -6.98 8.78 9.35
N GLY A 142 -7.53 8.55 8.16
CA GLY A 142 -7.71 9.59 7.15
C GLY A 142 -8.60 10.72 7.66
N ALA A 143 -9.71 10.41 8.33
CA ALA A 143 -10.57 11.42 8.94
C ALA A 143 -9.87 12.24 10.04
N ALA A 144 -9.01 11.60 10.85
CA ALA A 144 -8.21 12.30 11.86
C ALA A 144 -7.18 13.25 11.23
N LEU A 145 -6.48 12.80 10.17
CA LEU A 145 -5.52 13.62 9.43
C LEU A 145 -6.20 14.83 8.78
N ILE A 146 -7.34 14.62 8.10
CA ILE A 146 -8.11 15.68 7.47
C ILE A 146 -8.55 16.72 8.51
N LYS A 147 -9.06 16.29 9.67
CA LYS A 147 -9.44 17.21 10.77
C LYS A 147 -8.25 18.04 11.25
N ASN A 148 -7.08 17.42 11.42
CA ASN A 148 -5.87 18.12 11.86
C ASN A 148 -5.35 19.12 10.80
N LEU A 149 -5.43 18.76 9.52
CA LEU A 149 -5.02 19.61 8.41
C LEU A 149 -5.97 20.79 8.22
N CYS A 150 -7.28 20.56 8.25
CA CYS A 150 -8.30 21.61 8.20
C CYS A 150 -8.17 22.58 9.38
N LYS A 151 -7.97 22.06 10.60
CA LYS A 151 -7.77 22.88 11.81
C LYS A 151 -6.54 23.81 11.69
N ARG A 152 -5.44 23.33 11.09
CA ARG A 152 -4.22 24.12 10.91
C ARG A 152 -4.33 25.17 9.80
N LYS A 153 -5.14 24.91 8.77
CA LYS A 153 -5.35 25.81 7.63
C LYS A 153 -6.58 26.72 7.75
N ASP A 154 -7.34 26.59 8.83
CA ASP A 154 -8.63 27.27 9.03
C ASP A 154 -9.62 27.03 7.86
N LEU A 155 -9.68 25.77 7.40
CA LEU A 155 -10.56 25.33 6.31
C LEU A 155 -11.81 24.64 6.87
N ASP A 156 -12.93 24.74 6.15
CA ASP A 156 -14.12 23.93 6.46
C ASP A 156 -13.80 22.44 6.29
N ILE A 157 -14.26 21.65 7.26
CA ILE A 157 -13.99 20.21 7.36
C ILE A 157 -14.94 19.41 6.46
N LYS A 158 -16.11 19.98 6.10
CA LYS A 158 -17.19 19.27 5.40
C LYS A 158 -16.78 18.77 4.02
N GLU A 159 -16.20 19.64 3.19
CA GLU A 159 -15.83 19.31 1.81
C GLU A 159 -14.71 18.25 1.74
N PRO A 160 -13.58 18.39 2.46
CA PRO A 160 -12.55 17.34 2.51
C PRO A 160 -13.06 15.98 3.01
N LEU A 161 -13.91 15.97 4.05
CA LEU A 161 -14.48 14.72 4.57
C LEU A 161 -15.47 14.08 3.60
N TYR A 162 -16.23 14.88 2.84
CA TYR A 162 -17.15 14.38 1.82
C TYR A 162 -16.39 13.61 0.73
N HIS A 163 -15.35 14.23 0.14
CA HIS A 163 -14.54 13.57 -0.89
C HIS A 163 -13.83 12.32 -0.35
N PHE A 164 -13.31 12.39 0.88
CA PHE A 164 -12.71 11.22 1.51
C PHE A 164 -13.71 10.07 1.72
N GLY A 165 -14.95 10.40 2.14
CA GLY A 165 -16.03 9.43 2.29
C GLY A 165 -16.41 8.75 0.97
N GLU A 166 -16.46 9.48 -0.14
CA GLU A 166 -16.75 8.89 -1.45
C GLU A 166 -15.60 7.98 -1.95
N VAL A 167 -14.34 8.29 -1.65
CA VAL A 167 -13.21 7.37 -1.90
C VAL A 167 -13.40 6.07 -1.12
N ILE A 168 -13.65 6.16 0.19
CA ILE A 168 -13.85 5.00 1.06
C ILE A 168 -15.01 4.12 0.57
N LYS A 169 -16.14 4.76 0.26
CA LYS A 169 -17.34 4.08 -0.25
C LYS A 169 -17.09 3.38 -1.58
N THR A 170 -16.40 4.04 -2.51
CA THR A 170 -16.05 3.45 -3.80
C THR A 170 -15.14 2.23 -3.62
N THR A 171 -14.07 2.36 -2.82
CA THR A 171 -13.18 1.23 -2.51
C THR A 171 -13.92 0.08 -1.82
N MET A 172 -14.79 0.37 -0.85
CA MET A 172 -15.58 -0.65 -0.16
C MET A 172 -16.55 -1.36 -1.11
N ASN A 173 -17.18 -0.65 -2.05
CA ASN A 173 -18.04 -1.26 -3.07
C ASN A 173 -17.25 -2.20 -3.99
N SER A 174 -16.06 -1.80 -4.43
CA SER A 174 -15.21 -2.67 -5.24
C SER A 174 -14.72 -3.89 -4.49
N LEU A 175 -14.35 -3.75 -3.21
CA LEU A 175 -13.95 -4.85 -2.36
C LEU A 175 -15.10 -5.82 -2.11
N THR A 176 -16.28 -5.30 -1.77
CA THR A 176 -17.45 -6.16 -1.52
C THR A 176 -17.89 -6.91 -2.78
N THR A 177 -17.79 -6.28 -3.95
CA THR A 177 -18.19 -6.89 -5.22
C THR A 177 -17.22 -7.98 -5.68
N ASN A 178 -15.90 -7.76 -5.52
CA ASN A 178 -14.88 -8.63 -6.11
C ASN A 178 -14.22 -9.58 -5.09
N CYS A 179 -14.20 -9.26 -3.80
CA CYS A 179 -13.50 -10.03 -2.78
C CYS A 179 -14.38 -10.95 -1.95
N LEU A 180 -15.67 -10.63 -1.81
CA LEU A 180 -16.55 -11.42 -0.95
C LEU A 180 -16.78 -12.78 -1.60
N THR A 181 -16.33 -13.82 -0.91
CA THR A 181 -16.70 -15.19 -1.22
C THR A 181 -18.22 -15.26 -1.31
N GLN A 182 -18.77 -15.71 -2.44
CA GLN A 182 -20.14 -16.24 -2.43
C GLN A 182 -20.12 -17.34 -1.39
N HIS A 183 -20.88 -17.17 -0.30
CA HIS A 183 -20.91 -18.14 0.78
C HIS A 183 -21.04 -19.53 0.17
N ALA A 184 -20.06 -20.40 0.43
CA ALA A 184 -20.30 -21.83 0.28
C ALA A 184 -21.50 -22.11 1.18
N SER A 185 -22.66 -22.41 0.59
CA SER A 185 -23.79 -22.85 1.38
C SER A 185 -23.31 -24.08 2.13
N LEU A 186 -23.23 -24.00 3.46
CA LEU A 186 -22.87 -25.14 4.31
C LEU A 186 -23.83 -26.32 4.07
N ASP A 187 -24.99 -26.03 3.50
CA ASP A 187 -26.03 -26.97 3.11
C ASP A 187 -25.72 -27.75 1.81
N LYS A 188 -24.76 -27.32 1.00
CA LYS A 188 -24.45 -27.96 -0.29
C LYS A 188 -22.95 -28.02 -0.55
N PRO A 189 -22.33 -29.22 -0.49
CA PRO A 189 -20.92 -29.37 -0.84
C PRO A 189 -20.69 -28.89 -2.27
N PHE A 190 -19.63 -28.12 -2.50
CA PHE A 190 -19.34 -27.49 -3.80
C PHE A 190 -18.91 -28.52 -4.87
N GLY A 191 -18.60 -29.75 -4.46
CA GLY A 191 -18.29 -30.84 -5.36
C GLY A 191 -18.28 -32.21 -4.67
N PRO A 192 -18.14 -33.31 -5.44
CA PRO A 192 -18.21 -34.68 -4.94
C PRO A 192 -17.07 -35.08 -3.97
N ARG A 193 -16.07 -34.21 -3.79
CA ARG A 193 -14.93 -34.39 -2.88
C ARG A 193 -14.97 -33.46 -1.67
N ASP A 194 -15.95 -32.58 -1.59
CA ASP A 194 -16.15 -31.70 -0.45
C ASP A 194 -17.00 -32.47 0.57
N PRO A 195 -16.46 -32.85 1.74
CA PRO A 195 -17.17 -33.73 2.69
C PRO A 195 -18.46 -33.12 3.25
N GLY A 196 -18.77 -31.86 2.94
CA GLY A 196 -19.90 -31.15 3.51
C GLY A 196 -19.75 -31.00 5.02
N PHE A 197 -20.66 -30.26 5.65
CA PHE A 197 -20.66 -30.12 7.09
C PHE A 197 -21.32 -31.35 7.72
N SER A 198 -20.54 -32.24 8.34
CA SER A 198 -21.11 -33.26 9.24
C SER A 198 -21.33 -32.62 10.61
N VAL A 199 -22.56 -32.19 10.90
CA VAL A 199 -22.94 -31.87 12.28
C VAL A 199 -22.93 -33.19 13.08
N PRO A 200 -22.25 -33.25 14.24
CA PRO A 200 -22.35 -34.44 15.10
C PRO A 200 -23.81 -34.63 15.55
N TYR A 201 -24.28 -35.88 15.58
CA TYR A 201 -25.66 -36.23 15.90
C TYR A 201 -26.14 -35.76 17.30
N SER A 202 -25.22 -35.38 18.19
CA SER A 202 -25.56 -34.84 19.52
C SER A 202 -24.42 -34.01 20.10
N VAL A 203 -24.77 -32.91 20.77
CA VAL A 203 -23.87 -32.05 21.55
C VAL A 203 -23.38 -32.76 22.83
N ASP A 204 -24.06 -33.84 23.23
CA ASP A 204 -23.81 -34.63 24.45
C ASP A 204 -22.46 -35.34 24.51
N ARG A 205 -21.69 -35.37 23.42
CA ARG A 205 -20.33 -35.95 23.37
C ARG A 205 -19.20 -34.93 23.44
N LEU A 206 -19.50 -33.66 23.67
CA LEU A 206 -18.46 -32.70 24.02
C LEU A 206 -18.03 -32.98 25.46
N ALA A 207 -16.76 -33.40 25.64
CA ALA A 207 -16.19 -33.53 26.97
C ALA A 207 -16.32 -32.19 27.70
N THR A 208 -16.93 -32.21 28.89
CA THR A 208 -16.88 -31.08 29.81
C THR A 208 -15.42 -30.81 30.18
N TYR A 209 -14.98 -29.56 29.96
CA TYR A 209 -13.65 -29.05 30.31
C TYR A 209 -13.33 -29.22 31.79
#